data_AF-A0A450SRM5-F1
#
_entry.id   AF-A0A450SRM5-F1
#
_cell.length_a   1.000
_cell.length_b   1.000
_cell.length_c   1.000
_cell.angle_alpha   90.00
_cell.angle_beta   90.00
_cell.angle_gamma   90.00
#
_symmetry.space_group_name_H-M   'P 1'
#
loop_
_entity.id
_entity.type
_entity.pdbx_description
1 polymer ?
#
loop_
_entity_poly.entity_id
_entity_poly.type
_entity_poly.pdbx_seq_one_letter_code
_entity_poly.pdbx_strand_id
1 'polypeptide(L)' 'MDFLLTCGFYHFVCNLFTVRNTRMVLLHGIEKKSRKTPRQEIELARTRKNQYFSGV' A
#
# COMPACT_ATOMS: atom_id res chain seq x y z
N MET A 1 -10.88 6.50 -4.43
CA MET A 1 -9.82 6.68 -3.41
C MET A 1 -9.77 5.37 -2.62
N ASP A 2 -9.11 4.35 -3.19
CA ASP A 2 -9.35 2.94 -2.84
C ASP A 2 -8.11 2.31 -2.18
N PHE A 3 -7.27 3.14 -1.56
CA PHE A 3 -6.16 2.68 -0.75
C PHE A 3 -6.62 2.71 0.70
N LEU A 4 -7.01 1.54 1.22
CA LEU A 4 -7.08 1.32 2.66
C LEU A 4 -5.64 1.24 3.17
N LEU A 5 -5.05 2.41 3.37
CA LEU A 5 -3.73 2.58 3.93
C LEU A 5 -3.90 2.42 5.45
N THR A 6 -3.97 1.18 5.94
CA THR A 6 -3.97 0.95 7.39
C THR A 6 -2.55 1.12 7.90
N CYS A 7 -2.10 2.38 8.01
CA CYS A 7 -0.95 2.68 8.83
C CYS A 7 -1.46 2.85 10.26
N GLY A 8 -1.21 1.87 11.12
CA GLY A 8 -1.38 2.06 12.55
C GLY A 8 -0.43 3.17 13.02
N PHE A 9 -0.94 4.16 13.74
CA PHE A 9 -0.13 5.27 14.28
C PHE A 9 0.92 4.81 15.31
N TYR A 10 0.78 3.60 15.85
CA TYR A 10 1.54 3.08 16.99
C TYR A 10 2.63 2.08 16.62
N HIS A 11 2.71 1.67 15.35
CA HIS A 11 3.70 0.70 14.90
C HIS A 11 4.34 1.24 13.62
N PHE A 12 5.66 1.23 13.57
CA PHE A 12 6.47 1.69 12.44
C PHE A 12 6.29 0.83 11.18
N VAL A 13 5.16 0.15 11.01
CA VAL A 13 4.88 -0.75 9.89
C VAL A 13 3.66 -0.23 9.13
N CYS A 14 3.83 -0.03 7.84
CA CYS A 14 2.78 0.42 6.94
C CYS A 14 2.53 -0.64 5.88
N ASN A 15 1.34 -1.23 5.91
CA ASN A 15 0.91 -2.19 4.92
C ASN A 15 -0.03 -1.50 3.93
N LEU A 16 0.37 -1.53 2.66
CA LEU A 16 -0.39 -1.04 1.53
C LEU A 16 -1.05 -2.25 0.85
N PHE A 17 -2.36 -2.30 0.90
CA PHE A 17 -3.14 -3.33 0.22
C PHE A 17 -4.24 -2.71 -0.62
N THR A 18 -4.75 -3.51 -1.55
CA THR A 18 -5.93 -3.17 -2.34
C THR A 18 -6.93 -4.32 -2.27
N VAL A 19 -8.22 -4.00 -2.32
CA VAL A 19 -9.29 -4.99 -2.33
C VAL A 19 -9.94 -4.95 -3.71
N ARG A 20 -9.99 -6.10 -4.38
CA ARG A 20 -10.67 -6.25 -5.68
C ARG A 20 -11.42 -7.58 -5.70
N ASN A 21 -12.69 -7.58 -6.10
CA ASN A 21 -13.52 -8.78 -6.26
C ASN A 21 -13.39 -9.71 -5.04
N THR A 22 -13.64 -9.17 -3.84
CA THR A 22 -13.55 -9.85 -2.53
C THR A 22 -12.17 -10.40 -2.14
N ARG A 23 -11.13 -10.17 -2.94
CA ARG A 23 -9.75 -10.55 -2.62
C ARG A 23 -8.97 -9.34 -2.14
N MET A 24 -8.33 -9.50 -0.98
CA MET A 24 -7.37 -8.54 -0.46
C MET A 24 -5.98 -8.92 -0.99
N VAL A 25 -5.29 -7.97 -1.60
CA VAL A 25 -3.94 -8.15 -2.15
C VAL A 25 -3.01 -7.17 -1.48
N LEU A 26 -2.01 -7.71 -0.77
CA LEU A 26 -0.93 -6.92 -0.21
C LEU A 26 0.01 -6.48 -1.34
N LEU A 27 0.15 -5.17 -1.53
CA LEU A 27 1.00 -4.58 -2.56
C LEU A 27 2.40 -4.26 -2.03
N HIS A 28 2.48 -3.79 -0.78
CA HIS A 28 3.75 -3.44 -0.16
C HIS A 28 3.66 -3.37 1.37
N GLY A 29 4.62 -3.96 2.06
CA GLY A 29 4.90 -3.68 3.47
C GLY A 29 6.15 -2.79 3.60
N ILE A 30 6.06 -1.75 4.42
CA ILE A 30 7.16 -0.79 4.64
C ILE A 30 7.37 -0.62 6.13
N GLU A 31 8.62 -0.73 6.55
CA GLU A 31 9.05 -0.25 7.85
C GLU A 31 9.32 1.26 7.77
N LYS A 32 8.41 2.04 8.32
CA LYS A 32 8.50 3.49 8.42
C LYS A 32 9.53 3.87 9.47
N LYS A 33 10.46 4.75 9.09
CA LYS A 33 11.32 5.45 10.06
C LYS A 33 10.67 6.72 10.63
N SER A 34 9.51 7.13 10.11
CA SER A 34 8.81 8.36 10.49
C SER A 34 7.30 8.19 10.52
N ARG A 35 6.59 9.06 11.25
CA ARG A 35 5.11 9.05 11.36
C ARG A 35 4.40 9.23 10.00
N LYS A 36 5.03 9.89 9.03
CA LYS A 36 4.46 10.11 7.70
C LYS A 36 4.91 9.03 6.73
N THR A 37 4.00 8.57 5.88
CA THR A 37 4.35 7.72 4.73
C THR A 37 5.16 8.52 3.73
N PRO A 38 6.39 8.07 3.38
CA PRO A 38 7.14 8.71 2.30
C PRO A 38 6.35 8.64 0.99
N ARG A 39 6.42 9.71 0.19
CA ARG A 39 5.65 9.80 -1.06
C ARG A 39 6.08 8.75 -2.09
N GLN A 40 7.38 8.45 -2.13
CA GLN A 40 7.96 7.41 -3.00
C GLN A 40 7.30 6.04 -2.79
N GLU A 41 7.03 5.70 -1.54
CA GLU A 41 6.40 4.44 -1.16
C GLU A 41 4.94 4.35 -1.62
N ILE A 42 4.22 5.47 -1.55
CA ILE A 42 2.84 5.58 -2.04
C ILE A 42 2.81 5.43 -3.58
N GLU A 43 3.75 6.07 -4.27
CA GLU A 43 3.87 5.98 -5.72
C GLU A 43 4.24 4.56 -6.17
N LEU A 44 5.17 3.89 -5.47
CA LEU A 44 5.53 2.50 -5.73
C LEU A 44 4.33 1.56 -5.57
N ALA A 45 3.56 1.70 -4.49
CA ALA A 45 2.34 0.91 -4.31
C ALA A 45 1.29 1.20 -5.40
N ARG A 46 1.19 2.44 -5.89
CA ARG A 46 0.31 2.78 -7.02
C ARG A 46 0.76 2.12 -8.31
N THR A 47 2.06 2.09 -8.60
CA THR A 47 2.61 1.39 -9.78
C THR A 47 2.33 -0.11 -9.70
N ARG A 48 2.61 -0.75 -8.56
CA ARG A 48 2.31 -2.19 -8.34
C ARG A 48 0.82 -2.50 -8.45
N LYS A 49 -0.02 -1.59 -7.95
CA LYS A 49 -1.46 -1.69 -8.13
C LYS A 49 -1.78 -1.73 -9.63
N ASN A 50 -1.31 -0.73 -10.39
CA ASN A 50 -1.60 -0.63 -11.81
C ASN A 50 -1.12 -1.86 -12.59
N GLN A 51 0.07 -2.39 -12.27
CA GLN A 51 0.58 -3.66 -12.83
C GLN A 51 -0.37 -4.84 -12.54
N TYR A 52 -0.82 -4.98 -11.28
CA TYR A 52 -1.78 -6.02 -10.90
C TYR A 52 -3.13 -5.89 -11.63
N PHE A 53 -3.61 -4.67 -11.88
CA PHE A 53 -4.85 -4.44 -12.62
C PHE A 53 -4.68 -4.57 -14.14
N SER A 54 -3.48 -4.31 -14.69
CA SER A 54 -3.22 -4.41 -16.13
C SER A 54 -3.06 -5.83 -16.65
N GLY A 55 -2.97 -6.84 -15.76
CA GLY A 55 -2.94 -8.25 -16.16
C GLY A 55 -1.71 -8.64 -16.97
N VAL A 56 -0.60 -7.92 -16.79
CA VAL A 56 0.70 -8.17 -17.44
C VAL A 56 1.66 -8.79 -16.43
#